data_AF-A0A318YKJ9-F1
#
_entry.id   AF-A0A318YKJ9-F1
#
_cell.length_a   1.000
_cell.length_b   1.000
_cell.length_c   1.000
_cell.angle_alpha   90.00
_cell.angle_beta   90.00
_cell.angle_gamma   90.00
#
_symmetry.space_group_name_H-M   'P 1'
#
loop_
_entity.id
_entity.type
_entity.pdbx_description
1 polymer ?
#
loop_
_entity_poly.entity_id
_entity_poly.type
_entity_poly.pdbx_seq_one_letter_code
_entity_poly.pdbx_strand_id
1 'polypeptide(L)'
;MLLNFAIYNPLNDSQTHSTIYACTTANDTATSSVARWTAYADNNTTNTSSVNLELGVWGSVADSAHSQLLGALDDVESYIGSVMETDFVFGYSGKAVVGLYIGGGFYASSTAATVMDQMRTYVASGEVSSQMVLQYCGSTANYIVGLAVNMDGDLPAVQQLMKTWSDAACVSGFDSYTDIESTLNIKSQSSHNTSMATSRSAASGVSSRSDTCSTVQVVSGDSCSSLVTECGITATEFYE
;
A
#
# COMPACT_ATOMS: atom_id res chain seq x y z
N MET A 1 5.78 -16.99 -1.24
CA MET A 1 4.70 -17.22 -0.24
C MET A 1 4.19 -15.86 0.22
N LEU A 2 2.88 -15.69 0.32
CA LEU A 2 2.27 -14.46 0.81
C LEU A 2 1.87 -14.64 2.27
N LEU A 3 2.01 -13.57 3.05
CA LEU A 3 1.73 -13.53 4.48
C LEU A 3 0.76 -12.38 4.78
N ASN A 4 -0.15 -12.62 5.73
CA ASN A 4 -1.05 -11.61 6.28
C ASN A 4 -1.14 -11.77 7.80
N PHE A 5 -0.88 -10.68 8.52
CA PHE A 5 -0.91 -10.60 9.97
C PHE A 5 -1.07 -9.14 10.41
N ALA A 6 -1.46 -8.93 11.67
CA ALA A 6 -1.64 -7.60 12.22
C ALA A 6 -0.30 -6.88 12.39
N ILE A 7 -0.15 -5.70 11.77
CA ILE A 7 1.08 -4.90 11.86
C ILE A 7 1.28 -4.21 13.22
N TYR A 8 0.21 -4.09 14.00
CA TYR A 8 0.23 -3.49 15.34
C TYR A 8 0.43 -4.50 16.48
N ASN A 9 0.48 -5.81 16.18
CA ASN A 9 0.79 -6.85 17.15
C ASN A 9 2.25 -7.27 16.99
N PRO A 10 3.18 -6.87 17.89
CA PRO A 10 4.59 -7.12 17.71
C PRO A 10 4.90 -8.61 17.59
N LEU A 11 5.66 -9.00 16.57
CA LEU A 11 6.10 -10.39 16.38
C LEU A 11 7.28 -10.78 17.28
N ASN A 12 8.00 -9.81 17.83
CA ASN A 12 9.16 -10.01 18.70
C ASN A 12 8.85 -9.89 20.20
N ASP A 13 7.57 -9.87 20.58
CA ASP A 13 7.14 -9.84 21.97
C ASP A 13 6.60 -11.21 22.43
N SER A 14 7.29 -11.82 23.39
CA SER A 14 6.92 -13.10 24.00
C SER A 14 5.55 -13.10 24.71
N GLN A 15 4.99 -11.94 25.02
CA GLN A 15 3.68 -11.79 25.67
C GLN A 15 2.54 -11.56 24.67
N THR A 16 2.85 -11.34 23.39
CA THR A 16 1.86 -11.06 22.35
C THR A 16 1.57 -12.34 21.55
N HIS A 17 0.29 -12.72 21.47
CA HIS A 17 -0.12 -13.83 20.61
C HIS A 17 -0.40 -13.32 19.19
N SER A 18 0.46 -13.69 18.24
CA SER A 18 0.35 -13.29 16.84
C SER A 18 -0.05 -14.45 15.95
N THR A 19 -1.09 -14.26 15.14
CA THR A 19 -1.51 -15.22 14.12
C THR A 19 -1.02 -14.75 12.76
N ILE A 20 -0.33 -15.64 12.04
CA ILE A 20 0.17 -15.38 10.70
C ILE A 20 -0.60 -16.28 9.73
N TYR A 21 -1.38 -15.67 8.85
CA TYR A 21 -1.98 -16.36 7.72
C TYR A 21 -0.97 -16.42 6.58
N ALA A 22 -0.85 -17.57 5.95
CA ALA A 22 0.09 -17.80 4.86
C ALA A 22 -0.58 -18.51 3.70
N CYS A 23 -0.25 -18.14 2.47
CA CYS A 23 -0.61 -18.89 1.28
C CYS A 23 0.57 -19.00 0.31
N THR A 24 0.66 -20.14 -0.37
CA THR A 24 1.68 -20.39 -1.39
C THR A 24 1.14 -20.06 -2.76
N THR A 25 1.87 -19.27 -3.51
CA THR A 25 1.70 -19.06 -4.94
C THR A 25 2.26 -20.29 -5.66
N ALA A 26 1.43 -21.31 -5.88
CA ALA A 26 1.84 -22.43 -6.70
C ALA A 26 1.97 -21.96 -8.16
N ASN A 27 2.89 -22.58 -8.91
CA ASN A 27 2.99 -22.47 -10.37
C ASN A 27 1.83 -23.24 -11.03
N ASP A 28 0.61 -23.09 -10.49
CA ASP A 28 -0.54 -23.88 -10.86
C ASP A 28 -1.06 -23.39 -12.19
N THR A 29 -0.78 -24.20 -13.20
CA THR A 29 -1.49 -24.26 -14.49
C THR A 29 -2.98 -24.61 -14.32
N ALA A 30 -3.43 -24.88 -13.10
CA ALA A 30 -4.83 -24.83 -12.74
C ALA A 30 -5.26 -23.36 -12.69
N THR A 31 -6.05 -22.96 -13.68
CA THR A 31 -6.86 -21.74 -13.65
C THR A 31 -7.74 -21.77 -12.40
N SER A 32 -7.21 -21.32 -11.27
CA SER A 32 -8.01 -20.95 -10.13
C SER A 32 -8.81 -19.75 -10.60
N SER A 33 -10.08 -19.98 -10.94
CA SER A 33 -11.05 -18.93 -11.18
C SER A 33 -11.32 -18.24 -9.85
N VAL A 34 -10.31 -17.55 -9.30
CA VAL A 34 -10.56 -16.46 -8.38
C VAL A 34 -11.46 -15.55 -9.19
N ALA A 35 -12.70 -15.41 -8.76
CA ALA A 35 -13.62 -14.49 -9.38
C ALA A 35 -12.91 -13.14 -9.40
N ARG A 36 -12.41 -12.74 -10.59
CA ARG A 36 -11.97 -11.38 -10.80
C ARG A 36 -13.19 -10.56 -10.49
N TRP A 37 -13.13 -9.82 -9.40
CA TRP A 37 -14.18 -8.87 -9.07
C TRP A 37 -14.40 -8.04 -10.32
N THR A 38 -15.63 -8.05 -10.82
CA THR A 38 -16.02 -7.18 -11.92
C THR A 38 -15.73 -5.77 -11.45
N ALA A 39 -14.81 -5.09 -12.15
CA ALA A 39 -14.43 -3.72 -11.84
C ALA A 39 -15.69 -2.90 -11.56
N TYR A 40 -15.83 -2.43 -10.32
CA TYR A 40 -16.81 -1.40 -10.05
C TYR A 40 -16.38 -0.18 -10.86
N ALA A 41 -17.33 0.46 -11.54
CA ALA A 41 -17.05 1.70 -12.24
C ALA A 41 -16.71 2.75 -11.18
N ASP A 42 -15.42 2.90 -10.89
CA ASP A 42 -14.94 3.99 -10.08
C ASP A 42 -15.04 5.28 -10.93
N ASN A 43 -15.87 6.22 -10.49
CA ASN A 43 -16.01 7.54 -11.12
C ASN A 43 -14.83 8.46 -10.76
N ASN A 44 -13.83 7.97 -10.02
CA ASN A 44 -12.62 8.74 -9.71
C ASN A 44 -11.82 9.02 -10.98
N THR A 45 -11.48 10.29 -11.17
CA THR A 45 -10.48 10.68 -12.17
C THR A 45 -9.10 10.21 -11.71
N THR A 46 -8.41 9.47 -12.56
CA THR A 46 -7.01 9.09 -12.34
C THR A 46 -6.12 10.30 -12.61
N ASN A 47 -5.40 10.76 -11.60
CA ASN A 47 -4.37 11.78 -11.75
C ASN A 47 -3.00 11.13 -11.62
N THR A 48 -2.08 11.46 -12.51
CA THR A 48 -0.68 11.03 -12.41
C THR A 48 0.14 12.14 -11.77
N SER A 49 0.87 11.80 -10.71
CA SER A 49 1.73 12.73 -9.99
C SER A 49 3.19 12.32 -10.10
N SER A 50 4.06 13.29 -10.39
CA SER A 50 5.51 13.11 -10.31
C SER A 50 5.90 13.04 -8.85
N VAL A 51 6.67 12.02 -8.47
CA VAL A 51 7.16 11.80 -7.12
C VAL A 51 8.64 11.44 -7.14
N ASN A 52 9.32 11.68 -6.02
CA ASN A 52 10.65 11.14 -5.77
C ASN A 52 10.50 10.00 -4.78
N LEU A 53 10.80 8.78 -5.23
CA LEU A 53 10.87 7.61 -4.37
C LEU A 53 12.25 7.60 -3.72
N GLU A 54 12.29 7.59 -2.40
CA GLU A 54 13.53 7.48 -1.64
C GLU A 54 13.87 6.00 -1.48
N LEU A 55 14.98 5.58 -2.08
CA LEU A 55 15.59 4.28 -1.86
C LEU A 55 16.64 4.42 -0.77
N GLY A 56 16.37 3.88 0.41
CA GLY A 56 17.28 3.85 1.54
C GLY A 56 17.73 2.44 1.90
N VAL A 57 18.97 2.29 2.34
CA VAL A 57 19.55 0.98 2.68
C VAL A 57 20.28 0.99 4.02
N TRP A 58 20.34 -0.19 4.65
CA TRP A 58 21.16 -0.47 5.83
C TRP A 58 21.91 -1.78 5.68
N GLY A 59 22.98 -1.89 6.47
CA GLY A 59 23.67 -3.16 6.69
C GLY A 59 24.64 -3.50 5.57
N SER A 60 25.17 -4.72 5.65
CA SER A 60 26.12 -5.22 4.67
C SER A 60 25.42 -5.72 3.40
N VAL A 61 26.21 -5.95 2.35
CA VAL A 61 25.75 -6.67 1.17
C VAL A 61 25.19 -8.03 1.58
N ALA A 62 23.98 -8.34 1.10
CA ALA A 62 23.31 -9.61 1.34
C ALA A 62 24.01 -10.74 0.55
N ASP A 63 23.94 -11.96 1.09
CA ASP A 63 24.33 -13.15 0.33
C ASP A 63 23.45 -13.29 -0.94
N SER A 64 23.95 -14.04 -1.94
CA SER A 64 23.44 -14.18 -3.32
C SER A 64 21.96 -14.60 -3.59
N ALA A 65 21.04 -14.38 -2.66
CA ALA A 65 19.62 -14.71 -2.69
C ALA A 65 18.74 -13.80 -3.59
N HIS A 66 19.30 -13.26 -4.68
CA HIS A 66 18.57 -12.37 -5.61
C HIS A 66 17.30 -13.02 -6.18
N SER A 67 17.35 -14.30 -6.56
CA SER A 67 16.18 -15.00 -7.11
C SER A 67 15.04 -15.17 -6.09
N GLN A 68 15.37 -15.26 -4.81
CA GLN A 68 14.37 -15.36 -3.74
C GLN A 68 13.65 -14.02 -3.56
N LEU A 69 14.42 -12.92 -3.55
CA LEU A 69 13.85 -11.57 -3.52
C LEU A 69 12.95 -11.33 -4.74
N LEU A 70 13.43 -11.61 -5.95
CA LEU A 70 12.63 -11.44 -7.17
C LEU A 70 11.33 -12.24 -7.11
N GLY A 71 11.37 -13.49 -6.67
CA GLY A 71 10.16 -14.30 -6.51
C GLY A 71 9.18 -13.73 -5.47
N ALA A 72 9.68 -13.17 -4.36
CA ALA A 72 8.82 -12.52 -3.37
C ALA A 72 8.19 -11.22 -3.89
N LEU A 73 8.93 -10.42 -4.67
CA LEU A 73 8.39 -9.22 -5.33
C LEU A 73 7.28 -9.59 -6.33
N ASP A 74 7.51 -10.61 -7.17
CA ASP A 74 6.54 -11.07 -8.17
C ASP A 74 5.27 -11.64 -7.55
N ASP A 75 5.41 -12.43 -6.47
CA ASP A 75 4.29 -12.95 -5.68
C ASP A 75 3.41 -11.81 -5.15
N VAL A 76 4.05 -10.80 -4.53
CA VAL A 76 3.36 -9.65 -3.93
C VAL A 76 2.66 -8.82 -5.01
N GLU A 77 3.34 -8.48 -6.09
CA GLU A 77 2.76 -7.71 -7.19
C GLU A 77 1.54 -8.42 -7.80
N SER A 78 1.66 -9.72 -8.05
CA SER A 78 0.58 -10.54 -8.61
C SER A 78 -0.63 -10.58 -7.68
N TYR A 79 -0.40 -10.69 -6.38
CA TYR A 79 -1.47 -10.65 -5.39
C TYR A 79 -2.21 -9.31 -5.40
N ILE A 80 -1.47 -8.20 -5.31
CA ILE A 80 -2.06 -6.84 -5.33
C ILE A 80 -2.85 -6.62 -6.62
N GLY A 81 -2.35 -7.08 -7.77
CA GLY A 81 -3.06 -6.99 -9.05
C GLY A 81 -4.34 -7.83 -9.15
N SER A 82 -4.55 -8.78 -8.22
CA SER A 82 -5.71 -9.68 -8.20
C SER A 82 -6.82 -9.29 -7.22
N VAL A 83 -6.53 -8.40 -6.28
CA VAL A 83 -7.47 -7.95 -5.24
C VAL A 83 -7.98 -6.54 -5.53
N MET A 84 -9.18 -6.21 -5.04
CA MET A 84 -9.78 -4.88 -5.25
C MET A 84 -9.13 -3.81 -4.36
N GLU A 85 -8.95 -4.11 -3.06
CA GLU A 85 -8.39 -3.20 -2.08
C GLU A 85 -7.61 -3.98 -1.02
N THR A 86 -6.38 -3.55 -0.76
CA THR A 86 -5.57 -3.98 0.38
C THR A 86 -4.49 -2.92 0.61
N ASP A 87 -4.34 -2.47 1.86
CA ASP A 87 -3.40 -1.39 2.20
C ASP A 87 -1.98 -1.91 2.38
N PHE A 88 -1.84 -3.20 2.70
CA PHE A 88 -0.53 -3.82 2.81
C PHE A 88 -0.58 -5.32 2.54
N VAL A 89 0.58 -5.90 2.27
CA VAL A 89 0.80 -7.35 2.15
C VAL A 89 2.27 -7.67 2.40
N PHE A 90 2.54 -8.89 2.86
CA PHE A 90 3.89 -9.39 3.04
C PHE A 90 4.18 -10.55 2.09
N GLY A 91 5.39 -10.61 1.58
CA GLY A 91 5.96 -11.70 0.80
C GLY A 91 7.10 -12.36 1.56
N TYR A 92 7.27 -13.66 1.38
CA TYR A 92 8.34 -14.45 1.96
C TYR A 92 8.82 -15.50 0.96
N SER A 93 10.12 -15.54 0.70
CA SER A 93 10.76 -16.53 -0.18
C SER A 93 12.18 -16.81 0.33
N GLY A 94 12.46 -18.05 0.73
CA GLY A 94 13.76 -18.40 1.31
C GLY A 94 14.09 -17.58 2.55
N LYS A 95 15.04 -16.65 2.45
CA LYS A 95 15.34 -15.65 3.51
C LYS A 95 14.85 -14.24 3.19
N ALA A 96 14.37 -14.00 1.97
CA ALA A 96 13.85 -12.70 1.59
C ALA A 96 12.45 -12.49 2.18
N VAL A 97 12.31 -11.43 2.96
CA VAL A 97 11.04 -10.88 3.43
C VAL A 97 10.78 -9.59 2.69
N VAL A 98 9.57 -9.46 2.16
CA VAL A 98 9.08 -8.25 1.50
C VAL A 98 7.84 -7.79 2.25
N GLY A 99 7.70 -6.50 2.48
CA GLY A 99 6.44 -5.89 2.90
C GLY A 99 6.13 -4.71 1.99
N LEU A 100 4.89 -4.63 1.51
CA LEU A 100 4.41 -3.52 0.70
C LEU A 100 3.26 -2.86 1.45
N TYR A 101 3.32 -1.54 1.57
CA TYR A 101 2.29 -0.66 2.09
C TYR A 101 1.91 0.36 1.01
N ILE A 102 0.63 0.52 0.75
CA ILE A 102 0.07 1.48 -0.19
C ILE A 102 -1.08 2.22 0.49
N GLY A 103 -0.92 3.52 0.70
CA GLY A 103 -1.97 4.36 1.24
C GLY A 103 -3.20 4.45 0.34
N GLY A 104 -4.37 4.67 0.94
CA GLY A 104 -5.67 4.66 0.26
C GLY A 104 -5.82 5.69 -0.86
N GLY A 105 -4.97 6.72 -0.90
CA GLY A 105 -4.92 7.73 -1.95
C GLY A 105 -4.37 7.24 -3.28
N PHE A 106 -3.81 6.04 -3.37
CA PHE A 106 -3.23 5.50 -4.60
C PHE A 106 -4.01 4.34 -5.20
N TYR A 107 -3.85 4.13 -6.51
CA TYR A 107 -4.32 2.92 -7.17
C TYR A 107 -3.36 1.76 -6.90
N ALA A 108 -3.74 0.83 -6.02
CA ALA A 108 -2.89 -0.24 -5.50
C ALA A 108 -2.15 -1.03 -6.59
N SER A 109 -2.85 -1.49 -7.63
CA SER A 109 -2.24 -2.28 -8.71
C SER A 109 -1.16 -1.52 -9.49
N SER A 110 -1.44 -0.29 -9.95
CA SER A 110 -0.43 0.48 -10.68
C SER A 110 0.72 0.94 -9.79
N THR A 111 0.44 1.26 -8.53
CA THR A 111 1.49 1.66 -7.57
C THR A 111 2.39 0.49 -7.23
N ALA A 112 1.83 -0.70 -6.98
CA ALA A 112 2.62 -1.91 -6.77
C ALA A 112 3.52 -2.20 -7.98
N ALA A 113 2.97 -2.15 -9.21
CA ALA A 113 3.76 -2.36 -10.43
C ALA A 113 4.95 -1.39 -10.54
N THR A 114 4.73 -0.09 -10.32
CA THR A 114 5.80 0.92 -10.36
C THR A 114 6.87 0.64 -9.29
N VAL A 115 6.48 0.45 -8.03
CA VAL A 115 7.42 0.28 -6.91
C VAL A 115 8.21 -1.02 -7.04
N MET A 116 7.57 -2.11 -7.48
CA MET A 116 8.22 -3.40 -7.69
C MET A 116 9.21 -3.34 -8.86
N ASP A 117 8.86 -2.65 -9.94
CA ASP A 117 9.76 -2.44 -11.09
C ASP A 117 11.01 -1.63 -10.72
N GLN A 118 10.85 -0.57 -9.92
CA GLN A 118 11.99 0.20 -9.40
C GLN A 118 12.91 -0.66 -8.53
N MET A 119 12.35 -1.47 -7.63
CA MET A 119 13.15 -2.38 -6.80
C MET A 119 13.84 -3.45 -7.64
N ARG A 120 13.16 -4.06 -8.62
CA ARG A 120 13.79 -5.03 -9.54
C ARG A 120 14.93 -4.40 -10.34
N THR A 121 14.76 -3.15 -10.78
CA THR A 121 15.81 -2.41 -11.49
C THR A 121 17.02 -2.17 -10.59
N TYR A 122 16.80 -1.79 -9.33
CA TYR A 122 17.87 -1.67 -8.34
C TYR A 122 18.59 -3.01 -8.11
N VAL A 123 17.84 -4.09 -7.89
CA VAL A 123 18.37 -5.45 -7.70
C VAL A 123 19.19 -5.91 -8.93
N ALA A 124 18.79 -5.55 -10.14
CA ALA A 124 19.52 -5.87 -11.37
C ALA A 124 20.81 -5.05 -11.53
N SER A 125 20.93 -3.91 -10.83
CA SER A 125 22.05 -2.98 -10.99
C SER A 125 23.33 -3.35 -10.22
N GLY A 126 23.24 -4.24 -9.23
CA GLY A 126 24.44 -4.67 -8.47
C GLY A 126 24.15 -5.23 -7.08
N GLU A 127 24.98 -4.84 -6.12
CA GLU A 127 24.94 -5.35 -4.75
C GLU A 127 23.66 -4.93 -4.01
N VAL A 128 22.98 -5.90 -3.43
CA VAL A 128 21.75 -5.74 -2.66
C VAL A 128 22.09 -5.69 -1.17
N SER A 129 21.62 -4.68 -0.45
CA SER A 129 21.82 -4.57 1.01
C SER A 129 20.92 -5.54 1.80
N SER A 130 21.34 -5.90 3.01
CA SER A 130 20.58 -6.81 3.86
C SER A 130 19.21 -6.27 4.28
N GLN A 131 19.09 -4.95 4.42
CA GLN A 131 17.81 -4.27 4.64
C GLN A 131 17.68 -3.06 3.72
N MET A 132 16.53 -2.93 3.08
CA MET A 132 16.26 -1.87 2.11
C MET A 132 14.82 -1.38 2.25
N VAL A 133 14.63 -0.11 1.94
CA VAL A 133 13.33 0.54 1.84
C VAL A 133 13.28 1.35 0.56
N LEU A 134 12.16 1.27 -0.15
CA LEU A 134 11.78 2.23 -1.19
C LEU A 134 10.47 2.88 -0.76
N GLN A 135 10.46 4.20 -0.55
CA GLN A 135 9.28 4.88 -0.04
C GLN A 135 8.96 6.20 -0.75
N TYR A 136 7.68 6.55 -0.81
CA TYR A 136 7.20 7.90 -1.02
C TYR A 136 6.46 8.36 0.22
N CYS A 137 6.75 9.57 0.66
CA CYS A 137 6.28 10.12 1.91
C CYS A 137 5.40 11.34 1.72
N GLY A 138 4.08 11.13 1.76
CA GLY A 138 3.07 12.18 1.83
C GLY A 138 2.74 12.62 3.25
N SER A 139 1.75 13.50 3.38
CA SER A 139 1.37 14.14 4.65
C SER A 139 0.55 13.26 5.59
N THR A 140 -0.18 12.27 5.07
CA THR A 140 -1.01 11.34 5.84
C THR A 140 -0.74 9.92 5.37
N ALA A 141 -1.17 8.93 6.15
CA ALA A 141 -0.99 7.52 5.79
C ALA A 141 -1.65 7.13 4.45
N ASN A 142 -2.62 7.92 3.96
CA ASN A 142 -3.23 7.76 2.63
C ASN A 142 -2.27 8.11 1.48
N TYR A 143 -1.29 8.96 1.74
CA TYR A 143 -0.33 9.46 0.74
C TYR A 143 1.08 8.92 0.98
N ILE A 144 1.20 7.78 1.68
CA ILE A 144 2.47 7.06 1.84
C ILE A 144 2.45 5.78 1.01
N VAL A 145 3.58 5.50 0.38
CA VAL A 145 3.88 4.21 -0.26
C VAL A 145 5.20 3.73 0.29
N GLY A 146 5.29 2.45 0.64
CA GLY A 146 6.51 1.88 1.17
C GLY A 146 6.69 0.43 0.78
N LEU A 147 7.88 0.08 0.30
CA LEU A 147 8.34 -1.28 0.10
C LEU A 147 9.52 -1.50 1.02
N ALA A 148 9.43 -2.47 1.92
CA ALA A 148 10.55 -2.89 2.75
C ALA A 148 11.01 -4.28 2.33
N VAL A 149 12.32 -4.47 2.35
CA VAL A 149 12.98 -5.74 2.06
C VAL A 149 13.95 -6.04 3.19
N ASN A 150 13.92 -7.27 3.69
CA ASN A 150 14.94 -7.81 4.58
C ASN A 150 15.42 -9.17 4.04
N MET A 151 16.72 -9.33 3.87
CA MET A 151 17.35 -10.52 3.27
C MET A 151 17.82 -11.55 4.31
N ASP A 152 17.68 -11.24 5.60
CA ASP A 152 18.08 -12.09 6.73
C ASP A 152 16.90 -12.90 7.30
N GLY A 153 15.69 -12.70 6.79
CA GLY A 153 14.48 -13.37 7.27
C GLY A 153 13.81 -12.64 8.44
N ASP A 154 14.18 -11.40 8.74
CA ASP A 154 13.66 -10.63 9.87
C ASP A 154 12.27 -10.03 9.57
N LEU A 155 11.26 -10.88 9.70
CA LEU A 155 9.86 -10.48 9.56
C LEU A 155 9.42 -9.39 10.57
N PRO A 156 9.81 -9.44 11.86
CA PRO A 156 9.56 -8.33 12.79
C PRO A 156 10.12 -6.97 12.33
N ALA A 157 11.33 -6.93 11.76
CA ALA A 157 11.90 -5.69 11.23
C ALA A 157 11.04 -5.10 10.10
N VAL A 158 10.60 -5.95 9.15
CA VAL A 158 9.71 -5.53 8.05
C VAL A 158 8.33 -5.09 8.59
N GLN A 159 7.78 -5.77 9.59
CA GLN A 159 6.53 -5.37 10.25
C GLN A 159 6.63 -3.97 10.84
N GLN A 160 7.74 -3.65 11.52
CA GLN A 160 7.95 -2.36 12.15
C GLN A 160 8.00 -1.22 11.12
N LEU A 161 8.57 -1.48 9.94
CA LEU A 161 8.57 -0.53 8.83
C LEU A 161 7.15 -0.29 8.29
N MET A 162 6.33 -1.34 8.11
CA MET A 162 4.92 -1.18 7.71
C MET A 162 4.13 -0.35 8.73
N LYS A 163 4.33 -0.63 10.02
CA LYS A 163 3.69 0.13 11.10
C LYS A 163 4.07 1.61 11.05
N THR A 164 5.33 1.93 10.74
CA THR A 164 5.82 3.31 10.64
C THR A 164 5.05 4.09 9.58
N TRP A 165 4.84 3.50 8.40
CA TRP A 165 4.03 4.11 7.33
C TRP A 165 2.55 4.22 7.67
N SER A 166 1.98 3.20 8.32
CA SER A 166 0.60 3.21 8.83
C SER A 166 0.38 4.30 9.90
N ASP A 167 1.43 4.66 10.64
CA ASP A 167 1.44 5.75 11.62
C ASP A 167 1.70 7.13 10.98
N ALA A 168 1.65 7.22 9.64
CA ALA A 168 1.93 8.42 8.85
C ALA A 168 3.35 8.99 9.06
N ALA A 169 4.32 8.12 9.37
CA ALA A 169 5.71 8.48 9.54
C ALA A 169 6.57 7.92 8.40
N CYS A 170 7.69 8.59 8.16
CA CYS A 170 8.70 8.18 7.20
C CYS A 170 9.82 7.43 7.89
N VAL A 171 10.33 6.41 7.22
CA VAL A 171 11.53 5.73 7.67
C VAL A 171 12.73 6.65 7.42
N SER A 172 13.71 6.66 8.31
CA SER A 172 14.90 7.49 8.19
C SER A 172 16.09 6.81 8.86
N GLY A 173 17.26 7.46 8.81
CA GLY A 173 18.48 6.94 9.44
C GLY A 173 19.18 5.86 8.63
N PHE A 174 19.06 5.92 7.29
CA PHE A 174 19.75 5.03 6.35
C PHE A 174 21.27 5.17 6.43
N ASP A 175 21.99 4.09 6.14
CA ASP A 175 23.44 4.16 5.93
C ASP A 175 23.75 4.95 4.64
N SER A 176 22.92 4.75 3.62
CA SER A 176 22.90 5.56 2.40
C SER A 176 21.49 5.59 1.80
N TYR A 177 21.21 6.63 1.01
CA TYR A 177 19.94 6.76 0.31
C TYR A 177 20.11 7.42 -1.06
N THR A 178 19.14 7.26 -1.94
CA THR A 178 19.09 7.88 -3.26
C THR A 178 17.64 8.14 -3.66
N ASP A 179 17.38 9.29 -4.28
CA ASP A 179 16.07 9.62 -4.82
C ASP A 179 15.93 9.10 -6.26
N ILE A 180 14.77 8.50 -6.54
CA ILE A 180 14.41 7.96 -7.85
C ILE A 180 13.17 8.70 -8.34
N GLU A 181 13.31 9.48 -9.42
CA GLU A 181 12.16 10.12 -10.05
C GLU A 181 11.20 9.07 -10.61
N SER A 182 9.92 9.21 -10.28
CA SER A 182 8.88 8.27 -10.68
C SER A 182 7.52 8.94 -10.84
N THR A 183 6.54 8.17 -11.30
CA THR A 183 5.15 8.62 -11.39
C THR A 183 4.22 7.64 -10.70
N LEU A 184 3.32 8.17 -9.89
CA LEU A 184 2.29 7.39 -9.19
C LEU A 184 0.90 7.89 -9.60
N ASN A 185 -0.03 6.94 -9.71
CA ASN A 185 -1.43 7.26 -9.97
C ASN A 185 -2.17 7.45 -8.65
N ILE A 186 -2.71 8.65 -8.46
CA ILE A 186 -3.44 9.08 -7.28
C ILE A 186 -4.94 9.10 -7.61
N LYS A 187 -5.76 8.64 -6.66
CA LYS A 187 -7.22 8.74 -6.72
C LYS A 187 -7.59 10.20 -6.45
N SER A 188 -8.27 10.83 -7.40
CA SER A 188 -8.85 12.16 -7.19
C SER A 188 -10.34 12.02 -6.97
N GLN A 189 -10.84 12.53 -5.84
CA GLN A 189 -12.27 12.72 -5.68
C GLN A 189 -12.71 13.80 -6.66
N SER A 190 -13.65 13.45 -7.55
CA SER A 190 -14.30 14.44 -8.40
C SER A 190 -15.07 15.42 -7.50
N SER A 191 -14.75 16.72 -7.60
CA SER A 191 -15.56 17.76 -6.97
C SER A 191 -17.03 17.54 -7.33
N HIS A 192 -17.91 17.49 -6.34
CA HIS A 192 -19.34 17.30 -6.53
C HIS A 192 -19.89 18.34 -7.51
N ASN A 193 -20.14 17.94 -8.76
CA ASN A 193 -21.12 18.61 -9.59
C ASN A 193 -22.49 18.11 -9.13
N THR A 194 -23.16 18.92 -8.31
CA THR A 194 -24.57 18.73 -7.94
C THR A 194 -25.44 18.80 -9.20
N SER A 195 -25.55 17.68 -9.92
CA SER A 195 -26.57 17.48 -10.94
C SER A 195 -27.71 16.69 -10.30
N MET A 196 -28.77 17.42 -10.00
CA MET A 196 -29.96 16.97 -9.30
C MET A 196 -30.76 16.00 -10.19
N ALA A 197 -30.44 14.70 -10.15
CA ALA A 197 -31.28 13.67 -10.76
C ALA A 197 -32.34 13.23 -9.73
N THR A 198 -33.57 13.72 -9.91
CA THR A 198 -34.72 13.35 -9.08
C THR A 198 -35.24 11.97 -9.48
N SER A 199 -34.76 10.92 -8.82
CA SER A 199 -35.33 9.58 -8.94
C SER A 199 -36.15 9.25 -7.70
N ARG A 200 -37.48 9.28 -7.86
CA ARG A 200 -38.44 8.86 -6.84
C ARG A 200 -38.56 7.32 -6.85
N SER A 201 -38.09 6.66 -5.80
CA SER A 201 -38.37 5.24 -5.56
C SER A 201 -38.73 4.99 -4.09
N ALA A 202 -39.78 4.21 -3.89
CA ALA A 202 -40.55 4.11 -2.67
C ALA A 202 -39.97 3.17 -1.60
N ALA A 203 -40.20 3.56 -0.34
CA ALA A 203 -40.49 2.75 0.84
C ALA A 203 -39.65 1.48 1.10
N SER A 204 -38.51 1.66 1.79
CA SER A 204 -38.08 0.77 2.87
C SER A 204 -37.55 1.65 4.01
N GLY A 205 -37.76 1.26 5.28
CA GLY A 205 -37.60 2.12 6.48
C GLY A 205 -36.17 2.57 6.81
N VAL A 206 -35.22 2.35 5.91
CA VAL A 206 -33.90 2.98 5.92
C VAL A 206 -33.70 3.50 4.49
N SER A 207 -33.72 4.83 4.31
CA SER A 207 -33.32 5.42 3.03
C SER A 207 -31.94 4.87 2.69
N SER A 208 -31.73 4.34 1.49
CA SER A 208 -30.35 4.13 1.04
C SER A 208 -29.62 5.47 1.21
N ARG A 209 -28.37 5.43 1.69
CA ARG A 209 -27.53 6.62 1.60
C ARG A 209 -27.60 7.06 0.15
N SER A 210 -27.93 8.33 -0.08
CA SER A 210 -28.09 8.80 -1.45
C SER A 210 -26.83 8.43 -2.22
N ASP A 211 -26.96 8.01 -3.48
CA ASP A 211 -25.82 7.68 -4.35
C ASP A 211 -24.88 8.89 -4.60
N THR A 212 -25.12 10.02 -3.93
CA THR A 212 -24.33 11.24 -3.96
C THR A 212 -23.38 11.42 -2.77
N CYS A 213 -23.48 10.58 -1.73
CA CYS A 213 -22.60 10.69 -0.56
C CYS A 213 -21.31 9.87 -0.77
N SER A 214 -20.15 10.53 -0.78
CA SER A 214 -18.85 9.89 -0.61
C SER A 214 -18.49 9.79 0.87
N THR A 215 -17.58 8.88 1.20
CA THR A 215 -17.01 8.75 2.56
C THR A 215 -15.50 8.77 2.47
N VAL A 216 -14.86 9.45 3.42
CA VAL A 216 -13.41 9.43 3.62
C VAL A 216 -13.14 8.69 4.92
N GLN A 217 -12.20 7.74 4.88
CA GLN A 217 -11.71 7.08 6.08
C GLN A 217 -10.62 7.95 6.72
N VAL A 218 -10.79 8.27 8.01
CA VAL A 218 -9.76 8.97 8.78
C VAL A 218 -8.59 8.01 9.02
N VAL A 219 -7.38 8.47 8.71
CA VAL A 219 -6.13 7.74 8.88
C VAL A 219 -5.13 8.52 9.72
N SER A 220 -4.00 7.89 10.05
CA SER A 220 -2.92 8.59 10.75
C SER A 220 -2.45 9.82 9.95
N GLY A 221 -2.13 10.88 10.67
CA GLY A 221 -1.73 12.17 10.08
C GLY A 221 -2.90 13.09 9.70
N ASP A 222 -4.14 12.61 9.72
CA ASP A 222 -5.28 13.48 9.44
C ASP A 222 -5.50 14.55 10.51
N SER A 223 -5.87 15.73 10.02
CA SER A 223 -6.39 16.84 10.81
C SER A 223 -7.79 17.16 10.33
N CYS A 224 -8.60 17.82 11.16
CA CYS A 224 -9.91 18.30 10.69
C CYS A 224 -9.79 19.16 9.42
N SER A 225 -8.72 19.95 9.30
CA SER A 225 -8.44 20.75 8.09
C SER A 225 -8.09 19.92 6.85
N SER A 226 -7.35 18.81 7.00
CA SER A 226 -7.05 17.93 5.85
C SER A 226 -8.31 17.25 5.37
N LEU A 227 -9.14 16.76 6.29
CA LEU A 227 -10.42 16.12 5.98
C LEU A 227 -11.41 17.08 5.32
N VAL A 228 -11.49 18.33 5.77
CA VAL A 228 -12.30 19.37 5.10
C VAL A 228 -11.87 19.55 3.63
N THR A 229 -10.55 19.61 3.40
CA THR A 229 -9.99 19.75 2.04
C THR A 229 -10.26 18.51 1.20
N GLU A 230 -10.06 17.31 1.77
CA GLU A 230 -10.24 16.04 1.09
C GLU A 230 -11.70 15.78 0.72
N CYS A 231 -12.64 16.11 1.62
CA CYS A 231 -14.08 16.04 1.36
C CYS A 231 -14.59 17.16 0.45
N GLY A 232 -13.78 18.19 0.16
CA GLY A 232 -14.19 19.33 -0.68
C GLY A 232 -15.33 20.16 -0.10
N ILE A 233 -15.44 20.22 1.24
CA ILE A 233 -16.47 20.98 1.97
C ILE A 233 -15.86 22.18 2.69
N THR A 234 -16.70 23.02 3.29
CA THR A 234 -16.24 24.13 4.14
C THR A 234 -16.02 23.66 5.59
N ALA A 235 -15.17 24.39 6.33
CA ALA A 235 -14.97 24.13 7.75
C ALA A 235 -16.27 24.24 8.56
N THR A 236 -17.15 25.19 8.20
CA THR A 236 -18.45 25.35 8.86
C THR A 236 -19.31 24.09 8.70
N GLU A 237 -19.43 23.57 7.47
CA GLU A 237 -20.18 22.33 7.19
C GLU A 237 -19.62 21.10 7.93
N PHE A 238 -18.32 21.10 8.26
CA PHE A 238 -17.69 19.99 8.98
C PHE A 238 -17.91 20.01 10.49
N TYR A 239 -18.11 21.19 11.10
CA TYR A 239 -18.23 21.34 12.56
C TYR A 239 -19.67 21.56 13.07
N GLU A 240 -20.65 21.73 12.17
CA GLU A 240 -22.08 21.78 12.48
C GLU A 240 -22.70 20.37 12.63
#